data_AF-A0A4R4Y2H7-F1
#
_entry.id   AF-A0A4R4Y2H7-F1
#
_cell.length_a   1.000
_cell.length_b   1.000
_cell.length_c   1.000
_cell.angle_alpha   90.00
_cell.angle_beta   90.00
_cell.angle_gamma   90.00
#
_symmetry.space_group_name_H-M   'P 1'
#
loop_
_entity.id
_entity.type
_entity.pdbx_description
1 polymer ?
#
loop_
_entity_poly.entity_id
_entity_poly.type
_entity_poly.pdbx_seq_one_letter_code
_entity_poly.pdbx_strand_id
1 'polypeptide(L)'
;MPLPTTRVFPPDWSQHHRPTATDTMTGQCTITRGGTQIYAGACRVIADGSNEVAMIGDQKLLVVRYLVTVRYDTNTVEPGDVVTVTAAVDGGLVGRELIVKQVRYGTQQWERDLYADDEGAGLPVLSDEVTIVRAPLVTGYGNSLVYDWDNAARTTVAAGLQPGTSTEETGARDKVTSFYTCFVPAGTDVRVTDRIEWDARAWEIDGEPRAWPQPETGTGHHIELRLRIDLGG
;
A
#
# COMPACT_ATOMS: atom_id res chain seq x y z
N MET A 1 -1.08 37.69 -33.17
CA MET A 1 0.07 37.78 -32.23
C MET A 1 -0.31 38.72 -31.11
N PRO A 2 -0.01 38.42 -29.83
CA PRO A 2 -0.11 39.39 -28.75
C PRO A 2 0.72 40.63 -29.10
N LEU A 3 0.22 41.84 -28.78
CA LEU A 3 1.00 43.06 -28.99
C LEU A 3 2.21 43.05 -28.04
N PRO A 4 3.36 43.64 -28.42
CA PRO A 4 4.61 43.60 -27.63
C PRO A 4 4.49 44.10 -26.18
N THR A 5 3.42 44.83 -25.84
CA THR A 5 3.18 45.43 -24.52
C THR A 5 1.95 44.86 -23.80
N THR A 6 1.18 43.95 -24.41
CA THR A 6 0.04 43.32 -23.73
C THR A 6 0.51 42.12 -22.90
N ARG A 7 0.52 42.29 -21.57
CA ARG A 7 0.50 41.14 -20.65
C ARG A 7 -0.89 40.54 -20.65
N VAL A 8 -0.96 39.23 -20.86
CA VAL A 8 -2.21 38.46 -20.73
C VAL A 8 -2.64 38.38 -19.25
N PHE A 9 -1.68 38.38 -18.32
CA PHE A 9 -1.94 38.32 -16.88
C PHE A 9 -1.33 39.53 -16.16
N PRO A 10 -2.15 40.33 -15.45
CA PRO A 10 -1.69 41.38 -14.55
C PRO A 10 -0.74 40.86 -13.45
N PRO A 11 0.17 41.69 -12.90
CA PRO A 11 1.09 41.28 -11.84
C PRO A 11 0.41 40.78 -10.56
N ASP A 12 -0.79 41.30 -10.26
CA ASP A 12 -1.60 41.02 -9.08
C ASP A 12 -2.65 39.92 -9.31
N TRP A 13 -2.66 39.30 -10.50
CA TRP A 13 -3.65 38.28 -10.86
C TRP A 13 -3.77 37.16 -9.81
N SER A 14 -2.65 36.61 -9.34
CA SER A 14 -2.66 35.58 -8.28
C SER A 14 -3.30 36.08 -6.99
N GLN A 15 -3.02 37.33 -6.58
CA GLN A 15 -3.57 37.90 -5.35
C GLN A 15 -5.08 38.08 -5.44
N HIS A 16 -5.57 38.55 -6.60
CA HIS A 16 -6.98 38.74 -6.86
C HIS A 16 -7.79 37.43 -6.81
N HIS A 17 -7.21 36.31 -7.25
CA HIS A 17 -7.93 35.02 -7.36
C HIS A 17 -7.84 34.12 -6.12
N ARG A 18 -6.94 34.42 -5.17
CA ARG A 18 -6.78 33.64 -3.92
C ARG A 18 -8.08 33.48 -3.10
N PRO A 19 -8.92 34.51 -2.91
CA PRO A 19 -10.18 34.35 -2.19
C PRO A 19 -11.10 33.33 -2.88
N THR A 20 -11.27 33.47 -4.19
CA THR A 20 -12.09 32.54 -4.99
C THR A 20 -11.60 31.10 -4.89
N ALA A 21 -10.29 30.86 -4.95
CA ALA A 21 -9.73 29.52 -4.79
C ALA A 21 -10.04 28.93 -3.40
N THR A 22 -9.90 29.75 -2.35
CA THR A 22 -10.20 29.35 -0.96
C THR A 22 -11.67 29.01 -0.77
N ASP A 23 -12.58 29.77 -1.39
CA ASP A 23 -14.03 29.52 -1.28
C ASP A 23 -14.47 28.18 -1.91
N THR A 24 -13.65 27.61 -2.81
CA THR A 24 -13.91 26.28 -3.38
C THR A 24 -13.39 25.11 -2.54
N MET A 25 -12.66 25.38 -1.44
CA MET A 25 -12.12 24.36 -0.55
C MET A 25 -13.19 23.87 0.43
N THR A 26 -14.01 22.93 -0.01
CA THR A 26 -15.16 22.40 0.72
C THR A 26 -14.82 21.34 1.77
N GLY A 27 -13.54 21.11 2.06
CA GLY A 27 -13.07 20.14 3.05
C GLY A 27 -11.95 20.67 3.94
N GLN A 28 -11.52 19.84 4.87
CA GLN A 28 -10.34 20.03 5.72
C GLN A 28 -9.43 18.81 5.60
N CYS A 29 -8.12 19.06 5.56
CA CYS A 29 -7.11 18.01 5.45
C CYS A 29 -5.93 18.32 6.37
N THR A 30 -5.23 17.28 6.78
CA THR A 30 -3.86 17.35 7.31
C THR A 30 -2.90 16.73 6.31
N ILE A 31 -1.71 17.30 6.15
CA ILE A 31 -0.63 16.67 5.38
C ILE A 31 0.51 16.35 6.32
N THR A 32 1.01 15.12 6.25
CA THR A 32 2.14 14.67 7.06
C THR A 32 3.29 14.14 6.19
N ARG A 33 4.51 14.28 6.70
CA ARG A 33 5.74 13.71 6.16
C ARG A 33 6.43 12.90 7.24
N GLY A 34 6.53 11.57 7.07
CA GLY A 34 7.10 10.68 8.10
C GLY A 34 6.46 10.89 9.48
N GLY A 35 5.15 11.12 9.53
CA GLY A 35 4.39 11.42 10.76
C GLY A 35 4.45 12.87 11.25
N THR A 36 5.29 13.73 10.67
CA THR A 36 5.33 15.16 11.03
C THR A 36 4.27 15.93 10.24
N GLN A 37 3.36 16.62 10.93
CA GLN A 37 2.37 17.47 10.26
C GLN A 37 3.02 18.71 9.63
N ILE A 38 2.88 18.86 8.32
CA ILE A 38 3.38 20.00 7.55
C ILE A 38 2.25 20.93 7.09
N TYR A 39 0.99 20.47 7.13
CA TYR A 39 -0.18 21.27 6.80
C TYR A 39 -1.39 20.84 7.63
N ALA A 40 -2.23 21.80 8.00
CA ALA A 40 -3.58 21.58 8.48
C ALA A 40 -4.45 22.74 8.02
N GLY A 41 -5.52 22.47 7.29
CA GLY A 41 -6.42 23.51 6.84
C GLY A 41 -7.35 23.09 5.71
N ALA A 42 -7.93 24.09 5.07
CA ALA A 42 -8.92 23.90 4.02
C ALA A 42 -8.32 23.23 2.78
N CYS A 43 -9.02 22.23 2.28
CA CYS A 43 -8.67 21.51 1.06
C CYS A 43 -9.90 21.27 0.20
N ARG A 44 -9.67 20.93 -1.06
CA ARG A 44 -10.68 20.38 -1.96
C ARG A 44 -10.18 19.03 -2.45
N VAL A 45 -11.00 18.00 -2.34
CA VAL A 45 -10.66 16.65 -2.81
C VAL A 45 -11.66 16.27 -3.89
N ILE A 46 -11.16 15.84 -5.04
CA ILE A 46 -11.97 15.41 -6.19
C ILE A 46 -11.44 14.06 -6.62
N ALA A 47 -12.30 13.04 -6.71
CA ALA A 47 -11.93 11.82 -7.42
C ALA A 47 -11.72 12.17 -8.90
N ASP A 48 -10.49 12.03 -9.37
CA ASP A 48 -10.18 12.18 -10.78
C ASP A 48 -10.83 10.99 -11.49
N GLY A 49 -11.89 11.26 -12.26
CA GLY A 49 -12.69 10.23 -12.94
C GLY A 49 -11.91 9.47 -14.03
N SER A 50 -10.60 9.68 -14.14
CA SER A 50 -9.68 8.83 -14.87
C SER A 50 -9.57 7.48 -14.15
N ASN A 51 -10.48 6.56 -14.48
CA ASN A 51 -10.37 5.16 -14.08
C ASN A 51 -9.17 4.53 -14.83
N GLU A 52 -7.95 4.80 -14.38
CA GLU A 52 -6.78 4.05 -14.83
C GLU A 52 -6.85 2.66 -14.20
N VAL A 53 -7.01 1.67 -15.07
CA VAL A 53 -6.83 0.27 -14.69
C VAL A 53 -5.33 0.00 -14.72
N ALA A 54 -4.71 -0.06 -13.56
CA ALA A 54 -3.34 -0.55 -13.44
C ALA A 54 -3.38 -2.09 -13.52
N MET A 55 -2.51 -2.67 -14.34
CA MET A 55 -2.22 -4.10 -14.31
C MET A 55 -1.04 -4.32 -13.38
N ILE A 56 -1.24 -5.04 -12.28
CA ILE A 56 -0.16 -5.53 -11.43
C ILE A 56 -0.21 -7.07 -11.52
N GLY A 57 0.76 -7.66 -12.22
CA GLY A 57 0.63 -9.05 -12.67
C GLY A 57 -0.59 -9.23 -13.58
N ASP A 58 -1.44 -10.20 -13.25
CA ASP A 58 -2.69 -10.48 -13.98
C ASP A 58 -3.93 -9.80 -13.35
N GLN A 59 -3.76 -9.01 -12.28
CA GLN A 59 -4.86 -8.35 -11.62
C GLN A 59 -5.08 -6.94 -12.17
N LYS A 60 -6.35 -6.64 -12.49
CA LYS A 60 -6.84 -5.29 -12.76
C LYS A 60 -7.11 -4.59 -11.45
N LEU A 61 -6.25 -3.65 -11.07
CA LEU A 61 -6.49 -2.75 -9.96
C LEU A 61 -7.07 -1.45 -10.50
N LEU A 62 -8.23 -1.06 -9.96
CA LEU A 62 -8.79 0.26 -10.19
C LEU A 62 -8.00 1.23 -9.30
N VAL A 63 -7.09 2.01 -9.89
CA VAL A 63 -6.42 3.08 -9.17
C VAL A 63 -7.36 4.29 -9.23
N VAL A 64 -8.01 4.58 -8.09
CA VAL A 64 -8.76 5.82 -7.96
C VAL A 64 -7.77 6.92 -7.62
N ARG A 65 -7.50 7.76 -8.60
CA ARG A 65 -6.68 8.96 -8.42
C ARG A 65 -7.56 10.08 -7.87
N TYR A 66 -6.98 10.91 -7.01
CA TYR A 66 -7.61 12.09 -6.46
C TYR A 66 -6.80 13.32 -6.83
N LEU A 67 -7.50 14.38 -7.20
CA LEU A 67 -6.95 15.73 -7.20
C LEU A 67 -7.26 16.36 -5.85
N VAL A 68 -6.21 16.60 -5.07
CA VAL A 68 -6.27 17.33 -3.80
C VAL A 68 -5.72 18.74 -4.03
N THR A 69 -6.55 19.75 -3.87
CA THR A 69 -6.15 21.14 -3.92
C THR A 69 -6.04 21.70 -2.51
N VAL A 70 -4.90 22.31 -2.19
CA VAL A 70 -4.64 23.00 -0.92
C VAL A 70 -4.24 24.46 -1.14
N ARG A 71 -4.21 25.26 -0.08
CA ARG A 71 -3.82 26.67 -0.18
C ARG A 71 -2.39 26.84 -0.69
N TYR A 72 -2.15 27.92 -1.41
CA TYR A 72 -0.82 28.25 -1.95
C TYR A 72 0.25 28.45 -0.88
N ASP A 73 -0.13 28.90 0.32
CA ASP A 73 0.75 29.17 1.46
C ASP A 73 1.04 27.94 2.31
N THR A 74 0.59 26.77 1.87
CA THR A 74 1.01 25.48 2.42
C THR A 74 2.53 25.35 2.33
N ASN A 75 3.14 24.76 3.37
CA ASN A 75 4.54 24.35 3.34
C ASN A 75 4.83 23.47 2.10
N THR A 76 6.11 23.31 1.76
CA THR A 76 6.49 22.46 0.61
C THR A 76 5.96 21.04 0.77
N VAL A 77 4.98 20.69 -0.05
CA VAL A 77 4.49 19.32 -0.22
C VAL A 77 5.36 18.61 -1.25
N GLU A 78 5.66 17.34 -1.01
CA GLU A 78 6.48 16.47 -1.84
C GLU A 78 5.75 15.16 -2.14
N PRO A 79 6.09 14.46 -3.23
CA PRO A 79 5.66 13.09 -3.44
C PRO A 79 6.02 12.19 -2.24
N GLY A 80 5.09 11.35 -1.82
CA GLY A 80 5.20 10.51 -0.61
C GLY A 80 4.60 11.13 0.66
N ASP A 81 4.27 12.43 0.64
CA ASP A 81 3.49 13.02 1.74
C ASP A 81 2.08 12.43 1.79
N VAL A 82 1.54 12.27 3.00
CA VAL A 82 0.22 11.67 3.23
C VAL A 82 -0.79 12.76 3.54
N VAL A 83 -1.85 12.83 2.73
CA VAL A 83 -3.01 13.69 2.95
C VAL A 83 -4.09 12.90 3.68
N THR A 84 -4.42 13.28 4.91
CA THR A 84 -5.57 12.74 5.63
C THR A 84 -6.74 13.72 5.52
N VAL A 85 -7.87 13.25 5.01
CA VAL A 85 -9.09 14.09 4.89
C VAL A 85 -9.82 14.10 6.23
N THR A 86 -9.79 15.23 6.93
CA THR A 86 -10.37 15.37 8.28
C THR A 86 -11.81 15.86 8.28
N ALA A 87 -12.25 16.55 7.22
CA ALA A 87 -13.64 16.88 6.98
C ALA A 87 -13.91 17.03 5.48
N ALA A 88 -15.09 16.62 5.02
CA ALA A 88 -15.53 16.81 3.64
C ALA A 88 -17.05 16.81 3.56
N VAL A 89 -17.60 17.45 2.52
CA VAL A 89 -19.03 17.37 2.20
C VAL A 89 -19.43 15.93 1.83
N ASP A 90 -18.57 15.23 1.09
CA ASP A 90 -18.69 13.80 0.87
C ASP A 90 -18.11 13.04 2.07
N GLY A 91 -19.00 12.47 2.90
CA GLY A 91 -18.60 11.68 4.07
C GLY A 91 -17.75 10.45 3.73
N GLY A 92 -17.82 9.95 2.49
CA GLY A 92 -17.01 8.81 2.03
C GLY A 92 -15.53 9.14 1.86
N LEU A 93 -15.15 10.42 1.88
CA LEU A 93 -13.76 10.87 1.84
C LEU A 93 -13.15 11.04 3.24
N VAL A 94 -13.97 11.25 4.27
CA VAL A 94 -13.48 11.51 5.63
C VAL A 94 -12.74 10.30 6.18
N GLY A 95 -11.53 10.52 6.70
CA GLY A 95 -10.64 9.48 7.20
C GLY A 95 -9.81 8.77 6.14
N ARG A 96 -9.98 9.10 4.85
CA ARG A 96 -9.09 8.57 3.81
C ARG A 96 -7.69 9.17 3.94
N GLU A 97 -6.71 8.32 3.68
CA GLU A 97 -5.30 8.68 3.56
C GLU A 97 -4.90 8.55 2.09
N LEU A 98 -4.45 9.67 1.52
CA LEU A 98 -4.10 9.77 0.10
C LEU A 98 -2.61 10.11 -0.01
N ILE A 99 -1.85 9.29 -0.72
CA ILE A 99 -0.41 9.49 -0.92
C ILE A 99 -0.21 10.42 -2.10
N VAL A 100 0.46 11.55 -1.88
CA VAL A 100 0.84 12.48 -2.96
C VAL A 100 1.79 11.77 -3.92
N LYS A 101 1.37 11.61 -5.18
CA LYS A 101 2.20 11.04 -6.26
C LYS A 101 2.84 12.12 -7.10
N GLN A 102 2.17 13.26 -7.27
CA GLN A 102 2.69 14.38 -8.04
C GLN A 102 2.19 15.72 -7.49
N VAL A 103 3.08 16.70 -7.44
CA VAL A 103 2.73 18.10 -7.14
C VAL A 103 2.73 18.89 -8.43
N ARG A 104 1.61 19.54 -8.78
CA ARG A 104 1.54 20.45 -9.92
C ARG A 104 1.84 21.87 -9.48
N TYR A 105 2.82 22.47 -10.17
CA TYR A 105 3.19 23.86 -10.01
C TYR A 105 2.71 24.67 -11.20
N GLY A 106 2.05 25.79 -10.93
CA GLY A 106 1.75 26.84 -11.91
C GLY A 106 2.79 27.97 -11.84
N THR A 107 2.94 28.71 -12.94
CA THR A 107 3.72 29.97 -12.97
C THR A 107 3.03 31.11 -12.20
N GLN A 108 1.75 30.96 -11.90
CA GLN A 108 0.96 31.78 -11.00
C GLN A 108 0.47 30.87 -9.87
N GLN A 109 0.52 31.35 -8.62
CA GLN A 109 0.26 30.55 -7.43
C GLN A 109 -0.88 31.17 -6.61
N TRP A 110 -2.07 30.62 -6.78
CA TRP A 110 -3.26 30.89 -5.97
C TRP A 110 -3.75 29.65 -5.22
N GLU A 111 -3.36 28.45 -5.67
CA GLU A 111 -3.58 27.16 -5.01
C GLU A 111 -2.44 26.20 -5.35
N ARG A 112 -2.41 25.04 -4.69
CA ARG A 112 -1.48 23.95 -4.98
C ARG A 112 -2.27 22.68 -5.23
N ASP A 113 -2.08 22.10 -6.40
CA ASP A 113 -2.73 20.88 -6.83
C ASP A 113 -1.81 19.69 -6.62
N LEU A 114 -2.34 18.66 -5.98
CA LEU A 114 -1.67 17.41 -5.67
C LEU A 114 -2.46 16.29 -6.35
N TYR A 115 -1.80 15.50 -7.19
CA TYR A 115 -2.34 14.20 -7.56
C TYR A 115 -1.95 13.22 -6.48
N ALA A 116 -2.95 12.61 -5.86
CA ALA A 116 -2.77 11.64 -4.80
C ALA A 116 -3.57 10.38 -5.12
N ASP A 117 -3.04 9.23 -4.76
CA ASP A 117 -3.76 7.96 -4.87
C ASP A 117 -4.20 7.54 -3.46
N ASP A 118 -5.33 6.84 -3.35
CA ASP A 118 -5.67 6.13 -2.11
C ASP A 118 -4.57 5.12 -1.79
N GLU A 119 -4.26 4.88 -0.52
CA GLU A 119 -3.35 3.80 -0.11
C GLU A 119 -3.76 2.41 -0.64
N GLY A 120 -4.93 2.28 -1.28
CA GLY A 120 -5.36 1.06 -1.97
C GLY A 120 -4.59 0.68 -3.24
N ALA A 121 -3.73 1.53 -3.81
CA ALA A 121 -2.99 1.22 -5.04
C ALA A 121 -1.59 0.65 -4.76
N GLY A 122 -1.52 -0.55 -4.17
CA GLY A 122 -0.28 -1.32 -4.07
C GLY A 122 -0.15 -2.26 -2.86
N LEU A 123 -1.11 -2.24 -1.93
CA LEU A 123 -1.12 -3.18 -0.82
C LEU A 123 -1.64 -4.55 -1.29
N PRO A 124 -0.99 -5.67 -0.94
CA PRO A 124 -1.69 -6.94 -0.99
C PRO A 124 -2.90 -6.82 -0.04
N VAL A 125 -4.09 -7.08 -0.57
CA VAL A 125 -5.30 -7.08 0.25
C VAL A 125 -5.16 -8.21 1.26
N LEU A 126 -5.05 -7.86 2.54
CA LEU A 126 -4.99 -8.83 3.64
C LEU A 126 -6.41 -9.27 4.01
N SER A 127 -7.15 -9.86 3.06
CA SER A 127 -8.55 -10.28 3.24
C SER A 127 -8.72 -11.66 3.85
N ASP A 128 -7.65 -12.45 3.90
CA ASP A 128 -7.63 -13.80 4.44
C ASP A 128 -7.01 -13.82 5.84
N GLU A 129 -7.13 -14.96 6.51
CA GLU A 129 -6.38 -15.26 7.73
C GLU A 129 -5.57 -16.52 7.52
N VAL A 130 -4.34 -16.51 8.01
CA VAL A 130 -3.48 -17.70 8.07
C VAL A 130 -3.00 -17.92 9.49
N THR A 131 -2.70 -19.16 9.83
CA THR A 131 -2.10 -19.51 11.12
C THR A 131 -0.64 -19.89 10.92
N ILE A 132 0.27 -19.12 11.53
CA ILE A 132 1.70 -19.44 11.61
C ILE A 132 1.86 -20.51 12.69
N VAL A 133 2.49 -21.62 12.34
CA VAL A 133 2.72 -22.78 13.20
C VAL A 133 4.21 -22.97 13.41
N ARG A 134 4.66 -22.83 14.67
CA ARG A 134 6.07 -22.94 15.05
C ARG A 134 6.28 -24.08 16.04
N ALA A 135 6.89 -25.15 15.57
CA ALA A 135 7.25 -26.29 16.40
C ALA A 135 8.58 -26.06 17.15
N PRO A 136 8.67 -26.43 18.44
CA PRO A 136 9.95 -26.54 19.11
C PRO A 136 10.77 -27.72 18.55
N LEU A 137 12.10 -27.62 18.66
CA LEU A 137 12.99 -28.76 18.42
C LEU A 137 13.09 -29.61 19.68
N VAL A 138 12.89 -30.92 19.54
CA VAL A 138 13.03 -31.92 20.60
C VAL A 138 14.01 -33.01 20.18
N THR A 139 14.58 -33.72 21.16
CA THR A 139 15.47 -34.85 20.88
C THR A 139 14.67 -36.07 20.47
N GLY A 140 14.85 -36.50 19.23
CA GLY A 140 14.32 -37.73 18.67
C GLY A 140 15.26 -38.93 18.83
N TYR A 141 14.93 -40.02 18.14
CA TYR A 141 15.74 -41.24 18.16
C TYR A 141 17.16 -40.97 17.65
N GLY A 142 18.15 -41.62 18.29
CA GLY A 142 19.56 -41.49 17.91
C GLY A 142 20.17 -40.10 18.16
N ASN A 143 19.61 -39.30 19.07
CA ASN A 143 20.03 -37.92 19.37
C ASN A 143 19.87 -36.94 18.20
N SER A 144 18.98 -37.22 17.25
CA SER A 144 18.59 -36.28 16.21
C SER A 144 17.66 -35.19 16.79
N LEU A 145 17.74 -33.96 16.29
CA LEU A 145 16.75 -32.93 16.59
C LEU A 145 15.62 -33.02 15.58
N VAL A 146 14.38 -33.11 16.07
CA VAL A 146 13.17 -33.18 15.26
C VAL A 146 12.18 -32.12 15.71
N TYR A 147 11.37 -31.61 14.78
CA TYR A 147 10.30 -30.67 15.10
C TYR A 147 9.13 -31.40 15.76
N ASP A 148 8.72 -30.92 16.93
CA ASP A 148 7.54 -31.42 17.65
C ASP A 148 6.30 -30.63 17.23
N TRP A 149 5.67 -31.07 16.14
CA TRP A 149 4.47 -30.43 15.59
C TRP A 149 3.23 -30.59 16.48
N ASP A 150 3.20 -31.61 17.34
CA ASP A 150 2.11 -31.82 18.30
C ASP A 150 2.09 -30.74 19.38
N ASN A 151 3.27 -30.19 19.72
CA ASN A 151 3.43 -29.11 20.71
C ASN A 151 3.75 -27.74 20.06
N ALA A 152 3.35 -27.52 18.81
CA ALA A 152 3.61 -26.28 18.10
C ALA A 152 2.80 -25.08 18.63
N ALA A 153 3.46 -23.93 18.71
CA ALA A 153 2.80 -22.64 18.93
C ALA A 153 2.07 -22.20 17.66
N ARG A 154 0.86 -21.63 17.81
CA ARG A 154 0.00 -21.20 16.70
C ARG A 154 -0.36 -19.74 16.86
N THR A 155 -0.11 -18.94 15.83
CA THR A 155 -0.38 -17.50 15.81
C THR A 155 -1.16 -17.16 14.54
N THR A 156 -2.43 -16.78 14.69
CA THR A 156 -3.26 -16.33 13.57
C THR A 156 -2.97 -14.88 13.24
N VAL A 157 -2.80 -14.58 11.97
CA VAL A 157 -2.54 -13.24 11.45
C VAL A 157 -3.38 -12.98 10.19
N ALA A 158 -3.71 -11.71 9.96
CA ALA A 158 -4.27 -11.28 8.68
C ALA A 158 -3.25 -11.55 7.56
N ALA A 159 -3.73 -11.96 6.40
CA ALA A 159 -2.90 -12.33 5.26
C ALA A 159 -3.60 -12.06 3.94
N GLY A 160 -2.81 -11.91 2.87
CA GLY A 160 -3.30 -11.92 1.49
C GLY A 160 -2.65 -13.07 0.74
N LEU A 161 -3.44 -13.94 0.11
CA LEU A 161 -2.91 -15.07 -0.66
C LEU A 161 -3.11 -14.87 -2.16
N GLN A 162 -2.03 -15.09 -2.92
CA GLN A 162 -2.03 -15.05 -4.37
C GLN A 162 -1.53 -16.39 -4.91
N PRO A 163 -2.24 -16.99 -5.89
CA PRO A 163 -1.76 -18.21 -6.53
C PRO A 163 -0.44 -17.93 -7.26
N GLY A 164 0.57 -18.75 -6.98
CA GLY A 164 1.82 -18.75 -7.73
C GLY A 164 1.70 -19.59 -9.00
N THR A 165 2.62 -19.40 -9.94
CA THR A 165 2.71 -20.27 -11.11
C THR A 165 3.10 -21.69 -10.70
N SER A 166 2.32 -22.69 -11.13
CA SER A 166 2.66 -24.10 -10.98
C SER A 166 3.68 -24.51 -12.03
N THR A 167 4.69 -25.27 -11.63
CA THR A 167 5.58 -25.98 -12.57
C THR A 167 5.17 -27.44 -12.60
N GLU A 168 4.85 -27.97 -13.79
CA GLU A 168 4.70 -29.40 -14.00
C GLU A 168 6.09 -30.02 -14.22
N GLU A 169 6.45 -31.03 -13.43
CA GLU A 169 7.67 -31.82 -13.64
C GLU A 169 7.28 -33.18 -14.24
N THR A 170 7.51 -33.37 -15.54
CA THR A 170 7.20 -34.60 -16.28
C THR A 170 8.28 -35.66 -16.11
N GLY A 171 8.50 -36.14 -14.88
CA GLY A 171 9.50 -37.17 -14.57
C GLY A 171 8.95 -38.32 -13.71
N ALA A 172 8.60 -39.44 -14.36
CA ALA A 172 8.20 -40.76 -13.81
C ALA A 172 7.10 -40.83 -12.70
N ARG A 173 6.73 -39.70 -12.09
CA ARG A 173 5.59 -39.48 -11.19
C ARG A 173 5.13 -38.05 -11.42
N ASP A 174 3.94 -37.87 -11.97
CA ASP A 174 3.34 -36.54 -12.13
C ASP A 174 3.17 -35.91 -10.75
N LYS A 175 3.86 -34.80 -10.50
CA LYS A 175 3.78 -34.04 -9.26
C LYS A 175 3.36 -32.61 -9.59
N VAL A 176 2.11 -32.27 -9.27
CA VAL A 176 1.64 -30.89 -9.29
C VAL A 176 2.05 -30.25 -7.96
N THR A 177 3.02 -29.32 -8.00
CA THR A 177 3.33 -28.49 -6.83
C THR A 177 2.57 -27.18 -6.99
N SER A 178 1.48 -27.02 -6.24
CA SER A 178 0.79 -25.74 -6.13
C SER A 178 1.62 -24.80 -5.24
N PHE A 179 1.86 -23.59 -5.73
CA PHE A 179 2.52 -22.54 -4.97
C PHE A 179 1.52 -21.43 -4.65
N TYR A 180 1.69 -20.79 -3.51
CA TYR A 180 1.05 -19.53 -3.19
C TYR A 180 2.10 -18.52 -2.76
N THR A 181 1.91 -17.26 -3.12
CA THR A 181 2.59 -16.15 -2.46
C THR A 181 1.65 -15.63 -1.39
N CYS A 182 2.11 -15.62 -0.15
CA CYS A 182 1.37 -15.12 1.00
C CYS A 182 2.03 -13.82 1.49
N PHE A 183 1.21 -12.81 1.74
CA PHE A 183 1.63 -11.52 2.29
C PHE A 183 1.08 -11.39 3.70
N VAL A 184 1.93 -11.02 4.66
CA VAL A 184 1.53 -10.76 6.05
C VAL A 184 1.99 -9.36 6.48
N PRO A 185 1.39 -8.76 7.53
CA PRO A 185 1.77 -7.43 8.00
C PRO A 185 3.27 -7.30 8.26
N ALA A 186 3.80 -6.11 8.04
CA ALA A 186 5.19 -5.82 8.38
C ALA A 186 5.46 -6.06 9.87
N GLY A 187 6.63 -6.61 10.20
CA GLY A 187 7.02 -6.94 11.57
C GLY A 187 6.41 -8.24 12.12
N THR A 188 5.60 -8.95 11.35
CA THR A 188 5.12 -10.29 11.71
C THR A 188 6.31 -11.23 11.95
N ASP A 189 6.36 -11.91 13.10
CA ASP A 189 7.39 -12.89 13.40
C ASP A 189 7.12 -14.19 12.63
N VAL A 190 7.86 -14.40 11.55
CA VAL A 190 7.78 -15.58 10.69
C VAL A 190 9.18 -16.02 10.28
N ARG A 191 9.42 -17.32 10.23
CA ARG A 191 10.70 -17.94 9.90
C ARG A 191 10.52 -18.99 8.82
N VAL A 192 11.56 -19.27 8.05
CA VAL A 192 11.57 -20.34 7.03
C VAL A 192 11.22 -21.72 7.59
N THR A 193 11.43 -21.95 8.90
CA THR A 193 11.13 -23.21 9.58
C THR A 193 9.67 -23.34 10.02
N ASP A 194 8.89 -22.27 9.94
CA ASP A 194 7.49 -22.28 10.33
C ASP A 194 6.63 -22.95 9.23
N ARG A 195 5.47 -23.46 9.62
CA ARG A 195 4.41 -23.89 8.71
C ARG A 195 3.29 -22.87 8.69
N ILE A 196 2.56 -22.81 7.58
CA ILE A 196 1.36 -22.00 7.45
C ILE A 196 0.15 -22.94 7.34
N GLU A 197 -0.80 -22.80 8.25
CA GLU A 197 -2.10 -23.44 8.17
C GLU A 197 -3.09 -22.49 7.49
N TRP A 198 -3.64 -22.91 6.35
CA TRP A 198 -4.62 -22.17 5.57
C TRP A 198 -5.48 -23.13 4.73
N ASP A 199 -6.79 -22.85 4.66
CA ASP A 199 -7.79 -23.69 3.97
C ASP A 199 -7.73 -25.18 4.38
N ALA A 200 -7.66 -25.42 5.70
CA ALA A 200 -7.54 -26.76 6.31
C ALA A 200 -6.33 -27.59 5.84
N ARG A 201 -5.30 -26.94 5.29
CA ARG A 201 -4.05 -27.56 4.84
C ARG A 201 -2.85 -26.92 5.52
N ALA A 202 -1.79 -27.71 5.66
CA ALA A 202 -0.48 -27.23 6.07
C ALA A 202 0.38 -26.95 4.83
N TRP A 203 1.08 -25.83 4.87
CA TRP A 203 1.97 -25.35 3.84
C TRP A 203 3.36 -25.12 4.45
N GLU A 204 4.39 -25.47 3.71
CA GLU A 204 5.77 -25.13 4.06
C GLU A 204 6.14 -23.78 3.43
N ILE A 205 6.97 -23.02 4.15
CA ILE A 205 7.58 -21.81 3.60
C ILE A 205 8.77 -22.22 2.72
N ASP A 206 8.69 -21.88 1.44
CA ASP A 206 9.68 -22.20 0.42
C ASP A 206 10.64 -21.02 0.22
N GLY A 207 11.72 -21.02 1.00
CA GLY A 207 12.74 -19.97 0.99
C GLY A 207 12.57 -18.94 2.11
N GLU A 208 13.44 -17.93 2.12
CA GLU A 208 13.46 -16.94 3.21
C GLU A 208 12.29 -15.94 3.12
N PRO A 209 11.57 -15.68 4.22
CA PRO A 209 10.63 -14.58 4.31
C PRO A 209 11.25 -13.25 3.91
N ARG A 210 10.62 -12.51 2.99
CA ARG A 210 11.14 -11.25 2.47
C ARG A 210 10.36 -10.06 3.01
N ALA A 211 11.00 -9.26 3.85
CA ALA A 211 10.44 -7.99 4.28
C ALA A 211 10.57 -6.95 3.16
N TRP A 212 9.46 -6.31 2.82
CA TRP A 212 9.40 -5.24 1.83
C TRP A 212 9.23 -3.89 2.51
N PRO A 213 10.10 -2.92 2.24
CA PRO A 213 9.90 -1.55 2.70
C PRO A 213 8.90 -0.83 1.80
N GLN A 214 8.19 0.14 2.37
CA GLN A 214 7.48 1.15 1.61
C GLN A 214 8.49 1.95 0.79
N PRO A 215 8.35 2.04 -0.54
CA PRO A 215 9.28 2.77 -1.39
C PRO A 215 9.46 4.24 -0.98
N GLU A 216 8.39 4.88 -0.53
CA GLU A 216 8.34 6.31 -0.22
C GLU A 216 8.90 6.65 1.18
N THR A 217 8.63 5.80 2.18
CA THR A 217 8.96 6.11 3.59
C THR A 217 10.09 5.24 4.15
N GLY A 218 10.42 4.13 3.49
CA GLY A 218 11.37 3.12 3.98
C GLY A 218 10.87 2.31 5.19
N THR A 219 9.65 2.57 5.69
CA THR A 219 9.03 1.81 6.78
C THR A 219 8.59 0.42 6.28
N GLY A 220 8.34 -0.53 7.18
CA GLY A 220 7.92 -1.87 6.76
C GLY A 220 6.53 -1.85 6.10
N HIS A 221 6.41 -2.41 4.89
CA HIS A 221 5.15 -2.48 4.13
C HIS A 221 4.45 -3.83 4.33
N HIS A 222 5.14 -4.95 4.10
CA HIS A 222 4.66 -6.30 4.39
C HIS A 222 5.83 -7.29 4.41
N ILE A 223 5.56 -8.55 4.76
CA ILE A 223 6.47 -9.67 4.56
C ILE A 223 5.85 -10.60 3.52
N GLU A 224 6.63 -10.95 2.49
CA GLU A 224 6.27 -11.90 1.46
C GLU A 224 6.82 -13.29 1.80
N LEU A 225 5.96 -14.29 1.71
CA LEU A 225 6.25 -15.70 1.93
C LEU A 225 5.90 -16.46 0.66
N ARG A 226 6.78 -17.33 0.20
CA ARG A 226 6.41 -18.33 -0.80
C ARG A 226 5.99 -19.60 -0.09
N LEU A 227 4.84 -20.14 -0.44
CA LEU A 227 4.26 -21.33 0.15
C LEU A 227 4.26 -22.47 -0.87
N ARG A 228 4.56 -23.67 -0.40
CA ARG A 228 4.37 -24.93 -1.14
C ARG A 228 3.62 -25.92 -0.27
N ILE A 229 2.87 -26.81 -0.88
CA ILE A 229 2.11 -27.82 -0.13
C ILE A 229 3.07 -28.71 0.68
N ASP A 230 2.78 -28.88 1.97
CA ASP A 230 3.49 -29.86 2.79
C ASP A 230 2.99 -31.25 2.40
N LEU A 231 3.89 -32.08 1.85
CA LEU A 231 3.55 -33.45 1.45
C LEU A 231 3.80 -34.47 2.56
N GLY A 232 4.20 -34.02 3.76
CA GLY A 232 4.56 -34.89 4.85
C GLY A 232 5.90 -35.57 4.58
N GLY A 233 6.96 -35.04 5.20
CA GLY A 233 8.19 -35.79 5.45
C GLY A 233 8.04 -36.69 6.67
#